data_AF-A0AAU9C8I2-F1
#
_entry.id   AF-A0AAU9C8I2-F1
#
_cell.length_a   1.000
_cell.length_b   1.000
_cell.length_c   1.000
_cell.angle_alpha   90.00
_cell.angle_beta   90.00
_cell.angle_gamma   90.00
#
_symmetry.space_group_name_H-M   'P 1'
#
loop_
_entity.id
_entity.type
_entity.pdbx_description
1 polymer ?
#
loop_
_entity_poly.entity_id
_entity_poly.type
_entity_poly.pdbx_seq_one_letter_code
_entity_poly.pdbx_strand_id
1 'polypeptide(L)' 'MKIHWDEARCCHAGICVKELPQVFKVEDGRLEIDAEAAPEAEIRRVVGMCPAAALAIEEK' A
#
# COMPACT_ATOMS: atom_id res chain seq x y z
N MET A 1 -4.48 -12.33 1.81
CA MET A 1 -3.35 -11.38 1.92
C MET A 1 -3.76 -10.25 2.84
N LYS A 2 -2.92 -9.86 3.79
CA LYS A 2 -3.15 -8.65 4.59
C LYS A 2 -1.98 -7.69 4.41
N ILE A 3 -2.25 -6.40 4.28
CA ILE A 3 -1.23 -5.39 4.08
C ILE A 3 -1.16 -4.54 5.34
N HIS A 4 0.04 -4.42 5.89
CA HIS A 4 0.34 -3.58 7.03
C HIS A 4 0.99 -2.29 6.55
N TRP A 5 0.45 -1.17 7.01
CA TRP A 5 1.02 0.15 6.77
C TRP A 5 1.57 0.71 8.08
N ASP A 6 2.83 1.12 8.04
CA ASP A 6 3.54 1.79 9.13
C ASP A 6 3.57 3.30 8.86
N GLU A 7 2.70 4.05 9.53
CA GLU A 7 2.61 5.51 9.40
C GLU A 7 3.92 6.20 9.79
N ALA A 8 4.66 5.66 10.77
CA ALA A 8 5.88 6.29 11.28
C ALA A 8 7.04 6.19 10.28
N ARG A 9 7.02 5.18 9.40
CA ARG A 9 7.98 5.06 8.29
C ARG A 9 7.50 5.74 7.02
N CYS A 10 6.21 6.04 6.88
CA CYS A 10 5.64 6.55 5.64
C CYS A 10 6.20 7.95 5.29
N CYS A 11 6.92 8.06 4.18
CA CYS A 11 7.47 9.33 3.68
C CYS A 11 6.51 10.10 2.75
N HIS A 12 5.25 9.66 2.61
CA HIS A 12 4.24 10.31 1.76
C HIS A 12 4.67 10.51 0.29
N ALA A 13 5.50 9.60 -0.26
CA ALA A 13 5.94 9.64 -1.65
C ALA A 13 4.78 9.53 -2.67
N GLY A 14 3.62 9.02 -2.25
CA GLY A 14 2.41 8.93 -3.08
C GLY A 14 2.47 7.90 -4.22
N ILE A 15 3.45 6.98 -4.21
CA ILE A 15 3.61 5.96 -5.25
C ILE A 15 2.49 4.92 -5.17
N CYS A 16 2.14 4.48 -3.95
CA CYS A 16 1.10 3.47 -3.73
C CYS A 16 -0.25 3.89 -4.31
N VAL A 17 -0.71 5.09 -3.99
CA VAL A 17 -1.98 5.66 -4.48
C VAL A 17 -1.95 5.99 -5.97
N LYS A 18 -0.77 6.28 -6.55
CA LYS A 18 -0.63 6.55 -7.99
C LYS A 18 -0.67 5.28 -8.83
N GLU A 19 0.03 4.23 -8.38
CA GLU A 19 0.12 2.97 -9.12
C GLU A 19 -1.15 2.12 -8.97
N LEU A 20 -1.75 2.08 -7.77
CA LEU A 20 -2.95 1.30 -7.48
C LEU A 20 -3.96 2.12 -6.65
N PRO A 21 -4.61 3.13 -7.24
CA PRO A 21 -5.63 3.94 -6.55
C PRO A 21 -6.86 3.14 -6.13
N GLN A 22 -7.14 1.99 -6.76
CA GLN A 22 -8.22 1.11 -6.32
C GLN A 22 -7.90 0.37 -5.00
N VAL A 23 -6.62 0.11 -4.72
CA VAL A 23 -6.14 -0.60 -3.52
C VAL A 23 -5.77 0.38 -2.42
N PHE A 24 -4.91 1.36 -2.74
CA PHE A 24 -4.38 2.34 -1.78
C PHE A 24 -5.14 3.64 -1.96
N LYS A 25 -5.95 4.00 -0.97
CA LYS A 25 -6.73 5.23 -0.94
C LYS A 25 -6.37 6.04 0.29
N VAL A 26 -6.39 7.35 0.19
CA VAL A 26 -6.20 8.22 1.35
C VAL A 26 -7.51 8.93 1.62
N GLU A 27 -8.15 8.56 2.73
CA GLU A 27 -9.35 9.22 3.23
C GLU A 27 -9.05 9.80 4.62
N ASP A 28 -9.39 11.07 4.84
CA ASP A 28 -9.13 11.81 6.09
C ASP A 28 -7.67 11.73 6.60
N GLY A 29 -6.71 11.69 5.66
CA GLY A 29 -5.28 11.59 5.99
C GLY A 29 -4.82 10.20 6.43
N ARG A 30 -5.69 9.19 6.35
CA ARG A 30 -5.38 7.79 6.65
C ARG A 30 -5.33 6.97 5.37
N LEU A 31 -4.34 6.09 5.26
CA LEU A 31 -4.23 5.15 4.14
C LEU A 31 -5.18 3.98 4.37
N GLU A 32 -6.26 3.96 3.59
CA GLU A 32 -7.18 2.85 3.40
C GLU A 32 -6.57 1.85 2.41
N ILE A 33 -6.59 0.56 2.74
CA ILE A 33 -5.98 -0.48 1.93
C ILE A 33 -6.99 -1.60 1.65
N ASP A 34 -7.38 -1.70 0.39
CA ASP A 34 -8.28 -2.74 -0.11
C ASP A 34 -7.49 -3.77 -0.93
N ALA A 35 -7.03 -4.83 -0.27
CA ALA A 35 -6.21 -5.87 -0.90
C ALA A 35 -7.00 -6.78 -1.87
N GLU A 36 -8.32 -6.59 -2.00
CA GLU A 36 -9.20 -7.36 -2.89
C GLU A 36 -9.46 -6.62 -4.22
N ALA A 37 -9.24 -5.30 -4.25
CA ALA A 37 -9.45 -4.46 -5.42
C ALA A 37 -8.45 -4.68 -6.58
N ALA A 38 -7.36 -5.43 -6.38
CA ALA A 38 -6.40 -5.75 -7.42
C ALA A 38 -5.76 -7.13 -7.23
N PRO A 39 -5.14 -7.70 -8.29
CA PRO A 39 -4.41 -8.95 -8.18
C PRO A 39 -3.21 -8.82 -7.22
N GLU A 40 -2.98 -9.86 -6.42
CA GLU A 40 -1.88 -9.90 -5.45
C GLU A 40 -0.51 -9.60 -6.07
N ALA A 41 -0.26 -10.02 -7.31
CA ALA A 41 0.98 -9.75 -8.03
C ALA A 41 1.23 -8.24 -8.25
N GLU A 42 0.19 -7.47 -8.59
CA GLU A 42 0.30 -6.02 -8.73
C GLU A 42 0.52 -5.34 -7.39
N ILE A 43 -0.20 -5.80 -6.35
CA ILE A 43 -0.05 -5.27 -5.00
C ILE A 43 1.37 -5.49 -4.49
N ARG A 44 1.92 -6.70 -4.64
CA ARG A 44 3.32 -7.02 -4.28
C ARG A 44 4.31 -6.12 -5.03
N ARG A 45 4.07 -5.87 -6.33
CA ARG A 45 4.89 -4.95 -7.14
C ARG A 45 4.91 -3.55 -6.53
N VAL A 46 3.74 -2.98 -6.25
CA VAL A 46 3.62 -1.60 -5.75
C VAL A 46 4.12 -1.46 -4.31
N VAL A 47 3.88 -2.44 -3.46
CA VAL A 47 4.45 -2.48 -2.10
C VAL A 47 5.98 -2.43 -2.16
N GLY A 48 6.59 -3.17 -3.09
CA GLY A 48 8.03 -3.14 -3.31
C GLY A 48 8.58 -1.82 -3.88
N MET A 49 7.72 -0.96 -4.43
CA MET A 49 8.12 0.38 -4.91
C MET A 49 8.11 1.43 -3.80
N CYS A 50 7.70 1.09 -2.58
CA CYS A 50 7.72 2.02 -1.45
C CYS A 50 9.18 2.30 -1.03
N PRO A 51 9.72 3.52 -1.23
CA PRO A 51 11.12 3.82 -0.91
C PRO A 51 11.40 3.78 0.60
N ALA A 52 10.38 3.98 1.42
CA ALA A 52 10.51 3.94 2.87
C ALA A 52 10.21 2.56 3.48
N ALA A 53 9.90 1.55 2.65
CA ALA A 53 9.50 0.22 3.11
C ALA A 53 8.41 0.27 4.21
N ALA A 54 7.47 1.21 4.09
CA ALA A 54 6.39 1.45 5.04
C ALA A 54 5.20 0.49 4.86
N LEU A 55 5.18 -0.28 3.78
CA LEU A 55 4.14 -1.26 3.46
C LEU A 55 4.75 -2.66 3.59
N ALA A 56 4.08 -3.54 4.34
CA ALA A 56 4.47 -4.93 4.51
C ALA A 56 3.29 -5.85 4.16
N ILE A 57 3.60 -7.00 3.56
CA ILE A 57 2.59 -8.01 3.19
C ILE A 57 2.70 -9.16 4.18
N GLU A 58 1.59 -9.49 4.81
CA GLU A 58 1.41 -10.67 5.64
C GLU A 58 0.69 -11.74 4.80
N GLU A 59 1.45 -12.79 4.45
CA GLU A 59 0.93 -14.02 3.85
C GLU A 59 0.45 -14.92 4.99
N LYS A 60 -0.79 -15.42 4.89
CA LYS A 60 -1.42 -16.27 5.89
C LYS A 60 -1.40 -17.72 5.43
#